data_AF-A0A959I2Y0-F1
#
_entry.id   AF-A0A959I2Y0-F1
#
_cell.length_a   1.000
_cell.length_b   1.000
_cell.length_c   1.000
_cell.angle_alpha   90.00
_cell.angle_beta   90.00
_cell.angle_gamma   90.00
#
_symmetry.space_group_name_H-M   'P 1'
#
loop_
_entity.id
_entity.type
_entity.pdbx_description
1 polymer ?
#
loop_
_entity_poly.entity_id
_entity_poly.type
_entity_poly.pdbx_seq_one_letter_code
_entity_poly.pdbx_strand_id
1 'polypeptide(L)'
;MDYKLDRTAFKRQTAEEADNQLSYWLRQPPVERLRAAVRLNAIAWNYPPGSPPKIQKDVFKARRRMRNESFYQDFLEFIQALERNEVEYLLVGGYAVILHGYTRTTGDMDIWVNPSEENYNRLVKAFQSFGMPVFDMTEKNFLDTSKFDVFTFGTSPISIDIMTKVKGLSFKEAFPEAASIELDEGLSVRLLSREDLLKAKRASGRAKDFNDIRHLEKNNL
;
A
#
# COMPACT_ATOMS: atom_id res chain seq x y z
N MET A 1 12.36 22.80 -9.62
CA MET A 1 11.32 23.84 -9.51
C MET A 1 11.49 24.51 -8.16
N ASP A 2 11.71 25.82 -8.14
CA ASP A 2 11.74 26.60 -6.89
C ASP A 2 10.30 26.81 -6.40
N TYR A 3 9.99 26.23 -5.24
CA TYR A 3 8.70 26.43 -4.59
C TYR A 3 8.73 27.76 -3.83
N LYS A 4 8.26 28.84 -4.46
CA LYS A 4 8.01 30.12 -3.78
C LYS A 4 6.54 30.19 -3.38
N LEU A 5 6.29 30.59 -2.14
CA LEU A 5 4.95 30.94 -1.68
C LEU A 5 4.40 32.07 -2.56
N ASP A 6 3.32 31.81 -3.29
CA ASP A 6 2.60 32.84 -3.99
C ASP A 6 1.87 33.72 -2.96
N ARG A 7 2.49 34.85 -2.63
CA ARG A 7 1.96 35.82 -1.65
C ARG A 7 0.75 36.60 -2.18
N THR A 8 0.35 36.37 -3.44
CA THR A 8 -0.79 37.05 -4.08
C THR A 8 -2.04 36.17 -4.15
N ALA A 9 -1.91 34.86 -3.97
CA ALA A 9 -3.03 33.93 -3.92
C ALA A 9 -3.67 33.93 -2.52
N PHE A 10 -4.85 34.55 -2.37
CA PHE A 10 -5.65 34.52 -1.15
C PHE A 10 -6.95 33.74 -1.38
N LYS A 11 -7.16 32.66 -0.64
CA LYS A 11 -8.41 31.87 -0.65
C LYS A 11 -8.96 31.79 0.76
N ARG A 12 -10.23 32.18 0.94
CA ARG A 12 -10.99 31.89 2.17
C ARG A 12 -11.72 30.57 1.98
N GLN A 13 -11.60 29.71 2.97
CA GLN A 13 -12.37 28.48 3.09
C GLN A 13 -12.67 28.26 4.57
N THR A 14 -13.82 27.69 4.89
CA THR A 14 -14.14 27.28 6.27
C THR A 14 -13.18 26.16 6.71
N ALA A 15 -13.05 25.92 8.03
CA ALA A 15 -12.30 24.76 8.51
C ALA A 15 -12.86 23.46 7.91
N GLU A 16 -14.18 23.38 7.74
CA GLU A 16 -14.88 22.26 7.11
C GLU A 16 -14.57 22.13 5.61
N GLU A 17 -14.50 23.24 4.85
CA GLU A 17 -14.12 23.27 3.44
C GLU A 17 -12.62 22.97 3.22
N ALA A 18 -11.76 23.31 4.19
CA ALA A 18 -10.36 22.90 4.20
C ALA A 18 -10.19 21.39 4.49
N ASP A 19 -11.08 20.86 5.33
CA ASP A 19 -11.07 19.49 5.86
C ASP A 19 -11.85 18.50 4.98
N ASN A 20 -12.65 18.98 4.01
CA ASN A 20 -13.39 18.14 3.05
C ASN A 20 -12.50 17.57 1.91
N GLN A 21 -11.24 17.27 2.24
CA GLN A 21 -10.30 16.53 1.40
C GLN A 21 -10.89 15.18 0.97
N LEU A 22 -11.64 14.56 1.87
CA LEU A 22 -12.19 13.23 1.65
C LEU A 22 -13.18 13.17 0.47
N SER A 23 -14.18 14.06 0.45
CA SER A 23 -15.12 14.15 -0.68
C SER A 23 -14.42 14.46 -1.99
N TYR A 24 -13.35 15.27 -1.94
CA TYR A 24 -12.55 15.57 -3.11
C TYR A 24 -11.80 14.33 -3.63
N TRP A 25 -11.11 13.60 -2.74
CA TRP A 25 -10.30 12.43 -3.12
C TRP A 25 -11.15 11.22 -3.52
N LEU A 26 -12.32 11.01 -2.88
CA LEU A 26 -13.27 9.97 -3.29
C LEU A 26 -13.85 10.21 -4.70
N ARG A 27 -13.87 11.46 -5.17
CA ARG A 27 -14.23 11.78 -6.57
C ARG A 27 -13.06 11.60 -7.55
N GLN A 28 -11.83 11.53 -7.07
CA GLN A 28 -10.67 11.25 -7.93
C GLN A 28 -10.59 9.75 -8.26
N PRO A 29 -10.12 9.39 -9.46
CA PRO A 29 -9.78 8.01 -9.78
C PRO A 29 -8.80 7.41 -8.76
N PRO A 30 -8.88 6.11 -8.42
CA PRO A 30 -7.96 5.45 -7.49
C PRO A 30 -6.48 5.65 -7.84
N VAL A 31 -6.13 5.59 -9.14
CA VAL A 31 -4.79 5.91 -9.66
C VAL A 31 -4.31 7.30 -9.23
N GLU A 32 -5.17 8.32 -9.26
CA GLU A 32 -4.80 9.68 -8.89
C GLU A 32 -4.56 9.81 -7.37
N ARG A 33 -5.28 9.04 -6.55
CA ARG A 33 -5.02 8.97 -5.10
C ARG A 33 -3.64 8.38 -4.81
N LEU A 34 -3.26 7.31 -5.54
CA LEU A 34 -1.92 6.71 -5.43
C LEU A 34 -0.82 7.66 -5.90
N ARG A 35 -1.01 8.32 -7.05
CA ARG A 35 -0.05 9.31 -7.57
C ARG A 35 0.15 10.47 -6.60
N ALA A 36 -0.92 10.95 -5.97
CA ALA A 36 -0.84 11.98 -4.94
C ALA A 36 -0.01 11.52 -3.74
N ALA A 37 -0.22 10.30 -3.24
CA ALA A 37 0.58 9.73 -2.15
C ALA A 37 2.07 9.63 -2.51
N VAL A 38 2.40 9.13 -3.71
CA VAL A 38 3.79 9.05 -4.18
C VAL A 38 4.45 10.43 -4.25
N ARG A 39 3.71 11.47 -4.66
CA ARG A 39 4.21 12.85 -4.66
C ARG A 39 4.46 13.39 -3.26
N LEU A 40 3.54 13.14 -2.32
CA LEU A 40 3.72 13.54 -0.92
C LEU A 40 4.94 12.83 -0.30
N ASN A 41 5.15 11.56 -0.61
CA ASN A 41 6.34 10.81 -0.19
C ASN A 41 7.64 11.39 -0.77
N ALA A 42 7.64 11.80 -2.04
CA ALA A 42 8.82 12.45 -2.62
C ALA A 42 9.20 13.74 -1.87
N ILE A 43 8.19 14.53 -1.46
CA ILE A 43 8.39 15.78 -0.71
C ILE A 43 8.94 15.48 0.69
N ALA A 44 8.25 14.63 1.46
CA ALA A 44 8.59 14.46 2.87
C ALA A 44 9.89 13.65 3.10
N TRP A 45 10.35 12.90 2.10
CA TRP A 45 11.62 12.16 2.15
C TRP A 45 12.71 12.76 1.24
N ASN A 46 12.44 13.94 0.67
CA ASN A 46 13.39 14.75 -0.10
C ASN A 46 14.03 14.03 -1.32
N TYR A 47 13.23 13.32 -2.12
CA TYR A 47 13.67 12.72 -3.39
C TYR A 47 13.31 13.59 -4.61
N PRO A 48 14.07 13.53 -5.73
CA PRO A 48 13.80 14.35 -6.90
C PRO A 48 12.41 14.07 -7.49
N PRO A 49 11.57 15.11 -7.71
CA PRO A 49 10.29 14.95 -8.41
C PRO A 49 10.54 14.42 -9.83
N GLY A 50 10.07 13.20 -10.12
CA GLY A 50 10.32 12.52 -11.40
C GLY A 50 11.42 11.44 -11.36
N SER A 51 12.07 11.24 -10.22
CA SER A 51 12.97 10.09 -9.98
C SER A 51 12.75 9.51 -8.59
N PRO A 52 11.53 9.03 -8.28
CA PRO A 52 11.26 8.44 -6.98
C PRO A 52 12.12 7.16 -6.80
N PRO A 53 12.46 6.80 -5.55
CA PRO A 53 13.24 5.61 -5.30
C PRO A 53 12.48 4.36 -5.78
N LYS A 54 13.22 3.29 -6.05
CA LYS A 54 12.70 2.03 -6.61
C LYS A 54 12.93 0.92 -5.61
N ILE A 55 12.11 -0.13 -5.68
CA ILE A 55 12.42 -1.37 -4.96
C ILE A 55 13.65 -2.00 -5.63
N GLN A 56 14.69 -2.28 -4.85
CA GLN A 56 15.85 -3.03 -5.36
C GLN A 56 15.44 -4.49 -5.54
N LYS A 57 15.08 -4.88 -6.76
CA LYS A 57 14.63 -6.23 -7.11
C LYS A 57 15.82 -7.20 -7.25
N ASP A 58 17.00 -6.67 -7.51
CA ASP A 58 18.19 -7.38 -7.96
C ASP A 58 19.44 -6.98 -7.18
N VAL A 59 19.70 -7.62 -6.04
CA VAL A 59 20.98 -7.44 -5.35
C VAL A 59 22.13 -8.16 -6.10
N PHE A 60 21.86 -9.11 -7.01
CA PHE A 60 22.93 -9.81 -7.78
C PHE A 60 22.52 -10.33 -9.18
N LYS A 61 21.88 -9.54 -10.04
CA LYS A 61 21.88 -9.86 -11.49
C LYS A 61 22.24 -8.65 -12.34
N ALA A 62 23.33 -8.81 -13.10
CA ALA A 62 23.85 -7.81 -14.01
C ALA A 62 22.81 -7.36 -15.05
N ARG A 63 22.65 -6.03 -15.12
CA ARG A 63 22.19 -5.20 -16.25
C ARG A 63 21.13 -5.83 -17.17
N ARG A 64 19.87 -5.45 -16.95
CA ARG A 64 18.87 -5.40 -18.03
C ARG A 64 18.13 -4.05 -17.99
N ARG A 65 18.35 -3.25 -19.03
CA ARG A 65 17.69 -1.98 -19.44
C ARG A 65 17.01 -1.16 -18.33
N MET A 66 17.63 -0.03 -17.97
CA MET A 66 16.98 1.02 -17.17
C MET A 66 15.72 1.54 -17.89
N ARG A 67 14.53 1.13 -17.45
CA ARG A 67 13.31 1.93 -17.63
C ARG A 67 13.18 2.88 -16.44
N ASN A 68 12.94 4.16 -16.74
CA ASN A 68 12.64 5.21 -15.77
C ASN A 68 11.21 5.01 -15.25
N GLU A 69 10.99 4.00 -14.43
CA GLU A 69 9.68 3.72 -13.86
C GLU A 69 9.70 3.87 -12.33
N SER A 70 8.71 4.60 -11.81
CA SER A 70 8.59 5.07 -10.43
C SER A 70 8.18 3.99 -9.43
N PHE A 71 8.28 4.22 -8.12
CA PHE A 71 7.67 3.35 -7.09
C PHE A 71 6.21 2.98 -7.37
N TYR A 72 5.42 3.89 -7.96
CA TYR A 72 4.06 3.59 -8.39
C TYR A 72 3.99 2.43 -9.41
N GLN A 73 4.96 2.34 -10.31
CA GLN A 73 5.04 1.25 -11.28
C GLN A 73 5.40 -0.06 -10.59
N ASP A 74 6.37 -0.05 -9.67
CA ASP A 74 6.70 -1.22 -8.85
C ASP A 74 5.49 -1.70 -8.05
N PHE A 75 4.68 -0.76 -7.55
CA PHE A 75 3.42 -1.05 -6.87
C PHE A 75 2.44 -1.79 -7.80
N LEU A 76 2.16 -1.24 -8.99
CA LEU A 76 1.23 -1.85 -9.94
C LEU A 76 1.73 -3.22 -10.44
N GLU A 77 3.03 -3.33 -10.76
CA GLU A 77 3.63 -4.58 -11.20
C GLU A 77 3.54 -5.68 -10.14
N PHE A 78 3.70 -5.32 -8.87
CA PHE A 78 3.58 -6.30 -7.79
C PHE A 78 2.13 -6.75 -7.59
N ILE A 79 1.17 -5.82 -7.56
CA ILE A 79 -0.27 -6.18 -7.52
C ILE A 79 -0.64 -7.06 -8.71
N GLN A 80 -0.18 -6.71 -9.92
CA GLN A 80 -0.42 -7.50 -11.11
C GLN A 80 0.21 -8.90 -11.01
N ALA A 81 1.38 -9.04 -10.40
CA ALA A 81 2.01 -10.34 -10.15
C ALA A 81 1.19 -11.19 -9.17
N LEU A 82 0.63 -10.59 -8.11
CA LEU A 82 -0.23 -11.27 -7.15
C LEU A 82 -1.54 -11.75 -7.82
N GLU A 83 -2.22 -10.87 -8.53
CA GLU A 83 -3.48 -11.18 -9.23
C GLU A 83 -3.29 -12.29 -10.29
N ARG A 84 -2.24 -12.20 -11.12
CA ARG A 84 -1.94 -13.21 -12.16
C ARG A 84 -1.67 -14.60 -11.61
N ASN A 85 -1.19 -14.69 -10.37
CA ASN A 85 -0.89 -15.96 -9.71
C ASN A 85 -1.99 -16.37 -8.71
N GLU A 86 -3.12 -15.64 -8.70
CA GLU A 86 -4.27 -15.93 -7.84
C GLU A 86 -3.90 -16.03 -6.35
N VAL A 87 -2.99 -15.15 -5.92
CA VAL A 87 -2.59 -15.07 -4.51
C VAL A 87 -3.78 -14.56 -3.70
N GLU A 88 -4.11 -15.24 -2.62
CA GLU A 88 -5.07 -14.77 -1.64
C GLU A 88 -4.39 -13.72 -0.76
N TYR A 89 -4.58 -12.45 -1.11
CA TYR A 89 -4.02 -11.31 -0.38
C TYR A 89 -5.05 -10.19 -0.17
N LEU A 90 -4.75 -9.30 0.77
CA LEU A 90 -5.42 -8.03 0.99
C LEU A 90 -4.38 -6.93 1.14
N LEU A 91 -4.51 -5.86 0.37
CA LEU A 91 -3.80 -4.62 0.63
C LEU A 91 -4.31 -4.00 1.93
N VAL A 92 -3.41 -3.74 2.87
CA VAL A 92 -3.71 -3.16 4.19
C VAL A 92 -2.94 -1.86 4.40
N GLY A 93 -2.88 -1.39 5.64
CA GLY A 93 -1.95 -0.33 6.03
C GLY A 93 -2.21 1.00 5.34
N GLY A 94 -1.14 1.73 5.02
CA GLY A 94 -1.22 3.11 4.56
C GLY A 94 -1.84 3.27 3.18
N TYR A 95 -1.53 2.38 2.24
CA TYR A 95 -2.10 2.42 0.89
C TYR A 95 -3.59 2.07 0.87
N ALA A 96 -4.05 1.16 1.74
CA ALA A 96 -5.49 0.92 1.90
C ALA A 96 -6.22 2.18 2.39
N VAL A 97 -5.64 2.95 3.33
CA VAL A 97 -6.20 4.23 3.80
C VAL A 97 -6.33 5.25 2.66
N ILE A 98 -5.30 5.35 1.82
CA ILE A 98 -5.28 6.25 0.66
C ILE A 98 -6.36 5.87 -0.35
N LEU A 99 -6.48 4.57 -0.66
CA LEU A 99 -7.49 4.08 -1.60
C LEU A 99 -8.92 4.26 -1.06
N HIS A 100 -9.12 4.19 0.26
CA HIS A 100 -10.37 4.57 0.92
C HIS A 100 -10.62 6.09 0.99
N GLY A 101 -9.77 6.91 0.35
CA GLY A 101 -10.02 8.33 0.13
C GLY A 101 -9.30 9.27 1.09
N TYR A 102 -8.51 8.77 2.05
CA TYR A 102 -7.71 9.62 2.93
C TYR A 102 -6.26 9.73 2.45
N THR A 103 -5.95 10.83 1.78
CA THR A 103 -4.62 11.11 1.25
C THR A 103 -3.63 11.44 2.36
N ARG A 104 -2.58 10.62 2.48
CA ARG A 104 -1.48 10.74 3.45
C ARG A 104 -0.19 10.20 2.84
N THR A 105 0.93 10.40 3.53
CA THR A 105 2.21 9.80 3.18
C THR A 105 2.34 8.38 3.73
N THR A 106 2.96 7.47 2.98
CA THR A 106 3.29 6.11 3.42
C THR A 106 4.48 5.57 2.65
N GLY A 107 5.45 4.95 3.32
CA GLY A 107 6.65 4.45 2.64
C GLY A 107 6.55 2.97 2.22
N ASP A 108 5.82 2.22 3.01
CA ASP A 108 5.64 0.77 2.93
C ASP A 108 4.34 0.40 2.20
N MET A 109 4.41 -0.69 1.43
CA MET A 109 3.25 -1.43 0.94
C MET A 109 3.02 -2.64 1.85
N ASP A 110 1.94 -2.60 2.62
CA ASP A 110 1.55 -3.70 3.50
C ASP A 110 0.57 -4.65 2.79
N ILE A 111 0.94 -5.91 2.64
CA ILE A 111 0.12 -6.95 2.01
C ILE A 111 -0.12 -8.08 3.01
N TRP A 112 -1.36 -8.27 3.43
CA TRP A 112 -1.76 -9.41 4.25
C TRP A 112 -2.06 -10.61 3.37
N VAL A 113 -1.40 -11.74 3.59
CA VAL A 113 -1.50 -12.94 2.77
C VAL A 113 -2.03 -14.11 3.60
N ASN A 114 -2.93 -14.92 3.02
CA ASN A 114 -3.42 -16.14 3.68
C ASN A 114 -2.25 -17.12 3.93
N PRO A 115 -1.95 -17.50 5.18
CA PRO A 115 -0.83 -18.38 5.49
C PRO A 115 -1.20 -19.86 5.25
N SER A 116 -1.29 -20.25 3.98
CA SER A 116 -1.49 -21.64 3.55
C SER A 116 -0.37 -22.10 2.61
N GLU A 117 -0.11 -23.41 2.55
CA GLU A 117 0.92 -24.00 1.67
C GLU A 117 0.63 -23.68 0.19
N GLU A 118 -0.63 -23.85 -0.22
CA GLU A 118 -1.07 -23.54 -1.59
C GLU A 118 -0.85 -22.06 -1.93
N ASN A 119 -1.21 -21.15 -1.02
CA ASN A 119 -1.05 -19.73 -1.25
C ASN A 119 0.41 -19.27 -1.18
N TYR A 120 1.25 -19.94 -0.36
CA TYR A 120 2.69 -19.73 -0.37
C TYR A 120 3.29 -20.05 -1.74
N ASN A 121 2.89 -21.17 -2.35
CA ASN A 121 3.36 -21.55 -3.69
C ASN A 121 2.96 -20.52 -4.76
N ARG A 122 1.74 -19.95 -4.65
CA ARG A 122 1.29 -18.85 -5.52
C ARG A 122 2.10 -17.58 -5.30
N LEU A 123 2.36 -17.22 -4.04
CA LEU A 123 3.17 -16.06 -3.66
C LEU A 123 4.61 -16.18 -4.19
N VAL A 124 5.22 -17.36 -4.10
CA VAL A 124 6.56 -17.62 -4.67
C VAL A 124 6.58 -17.41 -6.18
N LYS A 125 5.57 -17.88 -6.91
CA LYS A 125 5.45 -17.63 -8.36
C LYS A 125 5.27 -16.14 -8.67
N ALA A 126 4.46 -15.44 -7.88
CA ALA A 126 4.29 -13.99 -8.00
C ALA A 126 5.63 -13.26 -7.82
N PHE A 127 6.39 -13.61 -6.78
CA PHE A 127 7.72 -13.06 -6.51
C PHE A 127 8.70 -13.31 -7.65
N GLN A 128 8.74 -14.53 -8.18
CA GLN A 128 9.57 -14.87 -9.33
C GLN A 128 9.19 -14.05 -10.56
N SER A 129 7.90 -13.85 -10.82
CA SER A 129 7.42 -13.06 -11.96
C SER A 129 7.71 -11.56 -11.82
N PHE A 130 7.68 -11.03 -10.59
CA PHE A 130 8.03 -9.65 -10.26
C PHE A 130 9.55 -9.43 -10.22
N GLY A 131 10.34 -10.50 -10.02
CA GLY A 131 11.79 -10.45 -9.92
C GLY A 131 12.32 -10.27 -8.50
N MET A 132 11.52 -10.56 -7.47
CA MET A 132 11.92 -10.45 -6.06
C MET A 132 12.34 -11.81 -5.50
N PRO A 133 13.44 -11.89 -4.73
CA PRO A 133 13.87 -13.15 -4.14
C PRO A 133 13.06 -13.51 -2.88
N VAL A 134 13.01 -14.81 -2.55
CA VAL A 134 12.29 -15.36 -1.38
C VAL A 134 13.21 -15.82 -0.24
N PHE A 135 14.49 -15.40 -0.22
CA PHE A 135 15.58 -16.06 0.50
C PHE A 135 15.28 -16.47 1.96
N ASP A 136 14.66 -15.62 2.77
CA ASP A 136 14.39 -15.91 4.20
C ASP A 136 12.93 -16.29 4.50
N MET A 137 12.01 -16.03 3.56
CA MET A 137 10.60 -16.41 3.67
C MET A 137 10.41 -17.84 3.16
N THR A 138 11.00 -18.81 3.87
CA THR A 138 10.76 -20.23 3.63
C THR A 138 9.31 -20.58 3.94
N GLU A 139 8.77 -21.62 3.30
CA GLU A 139 7.40 -22.10 3.56
C GLU A 139 7.17 -22.34 5.06
N LYS A 140 8.13 -23.02 5.72
CA LYS A 140 8.10 -23.28 7.15
C LYS A 140 7.95 -22.00 7.97
N ASN A 141 8.72 -20.95 7.64
CA ASN A 141 8.66 -19.68 8.36
C ASN A 141 7.35 -18.94 8.07
N PHE A 142 6.88 -18.98 6.83
CA PHE A 142 5.64 -18.34 6.41
C PHE A 142 4.41 -18.97 7.08
N LEU A 143 4.38 -20.29 7.23
CA LEU A 143 3.30 -21.01 7.92
C LEU A 143 3.39 -20.90 9.45
N ASP A 144 4.58 -20.67 10.02
CA ASP A 144 4.77 -20.47 11.47
C ASP A 144 4.44 -19.03 11.89
N THR A 145 3.16 -18.70 11.78
CA THR A 145 2.61 -17.39 12.17
C THR A 145 2.75 -17.10 13.66
N SER A 146 3.16 -18.07 14.50
CA SER A 146 3.44 -17.81 15.92
C SER A 146 4.79 -17.11 16.14
N LYS A 147 5.71 -17.25 15.17
CA LYS A 147 7.07 -16.69 15.24
C LYS A 147 7.27 -15.48 14.34
N PHE A 148 6.67 -15.49 13.16
CA PHE A 148 6.87 -14.44 12.17
C PHE A 148 5.53 -13.93 11.65
N ASP A 149 5.25 -12.67 11.96
CA ASP A 149 4.02 -12.00 11.54
C ASP A 149 4.20 -11.16 10.27
N VAL A 150 5.45 -10.75 9.97
CA VAL A 150 5.81 -9.83 8.88
C VAL A 150 7.16 -10.20 8.27
N PHE A 151 7.23 -10.21 6.93
CA PHE A 151 8.44 -10.34 6.13
C PHE A 151 8.63 -9.08 5.28
N THR A 152 9.69 -8.32 5.55
CA THR A 152 9.96 -7.05 4.87
C THR A 152 10.95 -7.22 3.74
N PHE A 153 10.59 -6.71 2.55
CA PHE A 153 11.43 -6.68 1.36
C PHE A 153 11.71 -5.24 0.95
N GLY A 154 13.00 -4.91 0.76
CA GLY A 154 13.44 -3.54 0.50
C GLY A 154 13.91 -2.82 1.77
N THR A 155 14.04 -1.50 1.69
CA THR A 155 14.60 -0.68 2.76
C THR A 155 13.83 0.61 2.87
N SER A 156 13.58 1.07 4.10
CA SER A 156 12.94 2.36 4.33
C SER A 156 13.58 3.47 3.47
N PRO A 157 12.76 4.31 2.81
CA PRO A 157 11.32 4.42 2.96
C PRO A 157 10.53 3.63 1.93
N ILE A 158 11.12 2.66 1.23
CA ILE A 158 10.47 1.88 0.19
C ILE A 158 10.62 0.38 0.49
N SER A 159 9.53 -0.20 0.99
CA SER A 159 9.47 -1.62 1.31
C SER A 159 8.11 -2.23 0.98
N ILE A 160 8.11 -3.54 0.78
CA ILE A 160 6.91 -4.38 0.76
C ILE A 160 6.94 -5.23 2.02
N ASP A 161 5.89 -5.16 2.82
CA ASP A 161 5.70 -5.98 4.00
C ASP A 161 4.67 -7.07 3.69
N ILE A 162 5.11 -8.33 3.67
CA ILE A 162 4.21 -9.49 3.62
C ILE A 162 3.84 -9.86 5.04
N MET A 163 2.58 -9.64 5.38
CA MET A 163 2.03 -9.96 6.67
C MET A 163 1.30 -11.30 6.61
N THR A 164 1.46 -12.14 7.63
CA THR A 164 0.68 -13.39 7.80
C THR A 164 -0.42 -13.22 8.85
N LYS A 165 -0.32 -12.17 9.68
CA LYS A 165 -1.31 -11.81 10.71
C LYS A 165 -1.59 -10.31 10.71
N VAL A 166 -2.87 -9.99 10.92
CA VAL A 166 -3.33 -8.65 11.26
C VAL A 166 -4.09 -8.72 12.57
N LYS A 167 -3.64 -7.93 13.55
CA LYS A 167 -4.19 -7.98 14.91
C LYS A 167 -5.68 -7.61 14.89
N GLY A 168 -6.49 -8.45 15.54
CA GLY A 168 -7.93 -8.24 15.69
C GLY A 168 -8.77 -8.72 14.51
N LEU A 169 -8.18 -9.40 13.52
CA LEU A 169 -8.89 -9.92 12.36
C LEU A 169 -8.48 -11.36 12.02
N SER A 170 -9.38 -12.08 11.36
CA SER A 170 -9.14 -13.37 10.73
C SER A 170 -9.11 -13.20 9.22
N PHE A 171 -8.11 -13.78 8.53
CA PHE A 171 -8.01 -13.66 7.07
C PHE A 171 -9.26 -14.26 6.40
N LYS A 172 -9.71 -15.42 6.88
CA LYS A 172 -10.87 -16.14 6.36
C LYS A 172 -12.17 -15.31 6.43
N GLU A 173 -12.30 -14.46 7.44
CA GLU A 173 -13.47 -13.60 7.63
C GLU A 173 -13.35 -12.30 6.85
N ALA A 174 -12.15 -11.71 6.80
CA ALA A 174 -11.92 -10.42 6.12
C ALA A 174 -11.84 -10.54 4.60
N PHE A 175 -11.35 -11.67 4.06
CA PHE A 175 -11.18 -11.87 2.62
C PHE A 175 -12.48 -11.81 1.80
N PRO A 176 -13.61 -12.45 2.20
CA PRO A 176 -14.87 -12.32 1.45
C PRO A 176 -15.47 -10.90 1.51
N GLU A 177 -15.21 -10.15 2.57
CA GLU A 177 -15.68 -8.76 2.76
C GLU A 177 -14.75 -7.72 2.12
N ALA A 178 -13.68 -8.16 1.45
CA ALA A 178 -12.69 -7.29 0.85
C ALA A 178 -13.32 -6.38 -0.21
N ALA A 179 -12.90 -5.11 -0.21
CA ALA A 179 -13.21 -4.24 -1.33
C ALA A 179 -12.32 -4.58 -2.52
N SER A 180 -12.87 -4.41 -3.72
CA SER A 180 -12.12 -4.50 -4.99
C SER A 180 -12.16 -3.13 -5.65
N ILE A 181 -10.98 -2.57 -5.95
CA ILE A 181 -10.84 -1.26 -6.57
C ILE A 181 -9.99 -1.40 -7.83
N GLU A 182 -10.51 -0.91 -8.96
CA GLU A 182 -9.74 -0.84 -10.21
C GLU A 182 -8.67 0.26 -10.10
N LEU A 183 -7.41 -0.14 -10.26
CA LEU A 183 -6.25 0.75 -10.19
C LEU A 183 -5.83 1.28 -11.57
N ASP A 184 -5.96 0.44 -12.59
CA ASP A 184 -5.66 0.72 -13.98
C ASP A 184 -6.49 -0.22 -14.86
N GLU A 185 -6.51 0.00 -16.17
CA GLU A 185 -7.34 -0.78 -17.10
C GLU A 185 -7.11 -2.30 -16.93
N GLY A 186 -8.13 -3.00 -16.42
CA GLY A 186 -8.08 -4.44 -16.19
C GLY A 186 -7.22 -4.91 -15.01
N LEU A 187 -6.74 -4.00 -14.16
CA LEU A 187 -6.02 -4.31 -12.92
C LEU A 187 -6.82 -3.83 -11.71
N SER A 188 -7.42 -4.78 -11.00
CA SER A 188 -8.08 -4.54 -9.72
C SER A 188 -7.17 -4.97 -8.57
N VAL A 189 -7.24 -4.23 -7.47
CA VAL A 189 -6.60 -4.59 -6.20
C VAL A 189 -7.65 -5.01 -5.18
N ARG A 190 -7.38 -6.11 -4.47
CA ARG A 190 -8.14 -6.48 -3.28
C ARG A 190 -7.57 -5.75 -2.08
N LEU A 191 -8.40 -4.99 -1.39
CA LEU A 191 -8.02 -4.23 -0.21
C LEU A 191 -8.93 -4.58 0.96
N LEU A 192 -8.36 -4.49 2.15
CA LEU A 192 -9.12 -4.70 3.38
C LEU A 192 -10.31 -3.74 3.42
N SER A 193 -11.47 -4.28 3.81
CA SER A 193 -12.70 -3.52 3.96
C SER A 193 -12.44 -2.30 4.87
N ARG A 194 -13.14 -1.20 4.63
CA ARG A 194 -12.97 0.00 5.46
C ARG A 194 -13.27 -0.29 6.94
N GLU A 195 -14.29 -1.10 7.20
CA GLU A 195 -14.68 -1.49 8.54
C GLU A 195 -13.59 -2.31 9.24
N ASP A 196 -13.01 -3.28 8.54
CA ASP A 196 -11.94 -4.10 9.10
C ASP A 196 -10.63 -3.32 9.21
N LEU A 197 -10.36 -2.37 8.31
CA LEU A 197 -9.24 -1.45 8.45
C LEU A 197 -9.35 -0.61 9.74
N LEU A 198 -10.55 -0.14 10.07
CA LEU A 198 -10.81 0.52 11.36
C LEU A 198 -10.61 -0.43 12.54
N LYS A 199 -11.12 -1.67 12.48
CA LYS A 199 -10.93 -2.68 13.54
C LYS A 199 -9.44 -2.97 13.76
N ALA A 200 -8.68 -3.24 12.70
CA ALA A 200 -7.24 -3.51 12.75
C ALA A 200 -6.45 -2.34 13.35
N LYS A 201 -6.75 -1.11 12.94
CA LYS A 201 -6.08 0.09 13.46
C LYS A 201 -6.35 0.29 14.94
N ARG A 202 -7.61 0.18 15.38
CA ARG A 202 -7.98 0.23 16.80
C ARG A 202 -7.29 -0.85 17.62
N ALA A 203 -7.23 -2.08 17.10
CA ALA A 203 -6.57 -3.20 17.77
C ALA A 203 -5.05 -3.01 17.87
N SER A 204 -4.41 -2.37 16.89
CA SER A 204 -2.97 -2.09 16.90
C SER A 204 -2.57 -1.02 17.92
N GLY A 205 -3.41 0.00 18.13
CA GLY A 205 -3.19 1.06 19.11
C GLY A 205 -1.98 1.97 18.84
N ARG A 206 -1.40 1.98 17.64
CA ARG A 206 -0.22 2.80 17.34
C ARG A 206 -0.60 4.28 17.22
N ALA A 207 0.27 5.17 17.69
CA ALA A 207 0.02 6.62 17.65
C ALA A 207 -0.28 7.15 16.24
N LYS A 208 0.37 6.59 15.21
CA LYS A 208 0.13 6.97 13.80
C LYS A 208 -1.28 6.63 13.30
N ASP A 209 -1.94 5.63 13.89
CA ASP A 209 -3.25 5.16 13.43
C ASP A 209 -4.41 6.04 13.93
N PHE A 210 -4.21 6.92 14.92
CA PHE A 210 -5.28 7.80 15.42
C PHE A 210 -5.80 8.75 14.34
N ASN A 211 -4.92 9.30 13.50
CA ASN A 211 -5.32 10.20 12.44
C ASN A 211 -6.09 9.47 11.34
N ASP A 212 -5.64 8.26 11.00
CA ASP A 212 -6.29 7.39 10.03
C ASP A 212 -7.70 7.00 10.50
N ILE A 213 -7.86 6.61 11.77
CA ILE A 213 -9.17 6.26 12.35
C ILE A 213 -10.14 7.44 12.24
N ARG A 214 -9.72 8.66 12.63
CA ARG A 214 -10.57 9.86 12.56
C ARG A 214 -11.08 10.13 11.14
N HIS A 215 -10.22 10.01 10.14
CA HIS A 215 -10.60 10.27 8.74
C HIS A 215 -11.44 9.12 8.15
N LEU A 216 -11.12 7.88 8.50
CA LEU A 216 -11.91 6.72 8.08
C LEU A 216 -13.30 6.69 8.74
N GLU A 217 -13.49 7.26 9.93
CA GLU A 217 -14.80 7.36 10.59
C GLU A 217 -15.69 8.45 9.98
N LYS A 218 -15.13 9.59 9.58
CA LYS A 218 -15.87 10.71 8.94
C LYS A 218 -16.60 10.32 7.64
N ASN A 219 -16.21 9.23 7.01
CA ASN A 219 -16.82 8.65 5.80
C ASN A 219 -18.20 7.96 6.03
N ASN A 220 -18.87 8.15 7.16
CA ASN A 220 -20.19 7.58 7.48
C ASN A 220 -21.37 8.56 7.32
N LEU A 221 -21.14 9.75 6.76
CA LEU A 221 -22.12 10.81 6.59
C LEU A 221 -22.42 11.08 5.11
#